data_AF-A0A235IYX8-F1
#
_entry.id   AF-A0A235IYX8-F1
#
_cell.length_a   1.000
_cell.length_b   1.000
_cell.length_c   1.000
_cell.angle_alpha   90.00
_cell.angle_beta   90.00
_cell.angle_gamma   90.00
#
_symmetry.space_group_name_H-M   'P 1'
#
loop_
_entity.id
_entity.type
_entity.pdbx_description
1 polymer ?
#
loop_
_entity_poly.entity_id
_entity_poly.type
_entity_poly.pdbx_seq_one_letter_code
_entity_poly.pdbx_strand_id
1 'polypeptide(L)'
;MPRASIHKKQSELNEEAAKATAQSGLYDWAVTMCFYSALHYVEAYAKHNGVNIGQEYIQFKTQHERRWFFVQDIDYDLGFNDSLINNYDKLYQGSILARYLKEYQTITAREYFKSIYIDYLDALETIKNKLGSF
;
A
#
# COMPACT_ATOMS: atom_id res chain seq x y z
N MET A 1 -12.56 3.45 16.91
CA MET A 1 -13.02 2.05 17.00
C MET A 1 -11.83 1.10 17.18
N PRO A 2 -11.89 0.08 18.06
CA PRO A 2 -10.75 -0.82 18.36
C PRO A 2 -10.14 -1.51 17.12
N ARG A 3 -10.94 -1.68 16.05
CA ARG A 3 -10.45 -2.29 14.80
C ARG A 3 -9.63 -1.35 13.92
N ALA A 4 -9.82 -0.03 14.01
CA ALA A 4 -9.03 0.95 13.26
C ALA A 4 -7.60 1.06 13.81
N SER A 5 -7.44 1.08 15.12
CA SER A 5 -6.12 1.14 15.78
C SER A 5 -5.27 -0.11 15.50
N ILE A 6 -5.89 -1.29 15.40
CA ILE A 6 -5.17 -2.54 15.03
C ILE A 6 -4.58 -2.42 13.62
N HIS A 7 -5.36 -1.94 12.64
CA HIS A 7 -4.84 -1.75 11.29
C HIS A 7 -3.76 -0.68 11.23
N LYS A 8 -3.95 0.46 11.91
CA LYS A 8 -2.92 1.50 12.00
C LYS A 8 -1.62 0.93 12.56
N LYS A 9 -1.69 0.18 13.67
CA LYS A 9 -0.50 -0.44 14.26
C LYS A 9 0.15 -1.46 13.33
N GLN A 10 -0.64 -2.29 12.64
CA GLN A 10 -0.09 -3.24 11.66
C GLN A 10 0.59 -2.52 10.49
N SER A 11 0.05 -1.37 10.07
CA SER A 11 0.65 -0.55 9.02
C SER A 11 2.03 -0.01 9.43
N GLU A 12 2.14 0.54 10.63
CA GLU A 12 3.40 1.04 11.21
C GLU A 12 4.44 -0.07 11.33
N LEU A 13 4.05 -1.25 11.83
CA LEU A 13 4.94 -2.40 11.95
C LEU A 13 5.44 -2.89 10.57
N ASN A 14 4.57 -2.87 9.55
CA ASN A 14 4.96 -3.23 8.19
C ASN A 14 5.92 -2.20 7.57
N GLU A 15 5.74 -0.92 7.86
CA GLU A 15 6.65 0.15 7.43
C GLU A 15 8.05 -0.02 8.07
N GLU A 16 8.10 -0.27 9.38
CA GLU A 16 9.35 -0.56 10.10
C GLU A 16 10.04 -1.80 9.53
N ALA A 17 9.28 -2.89 9.32
CA ALA A 17 9.78 -4.10 8.71
C ALA A 17 10.31 -3.86 7.28
N ALA A 18 9.63 -3.04 6.47
CA ALA A 18 10.09 -2.70 5.13
C ALA A 18 11.47 -2.03 5.17
N LYS A 19 11.66 -1.05 6.06
CA LYS A 19 12.94 -0.33 6.23
C LYS A 19 14.05 -1.27 6.67
N ALA A 20 13.82 -2.11 7.67
CA ALA A 20 14.80 -3.09 8.15
C ALA A 20 15.16 -4.14 7.07
N THR A 21 14.16 -4.57 6.30
CA THR A 21 14.32 -5.54 5.21
C THR A 21 15.16 -4.96 4.07
N ALA A 22 14.96 -3.68 3.73
CA ALA A 22 15.77 -2.98 2.74
C ALA A 22 17.23 -2.81 3.19
N GLN A 23 17.48 -2.50 4.47
CA GLN A 23 18.84 -2.45 5.03
C GLN A 23 19.57 -3.79 4.93
N SER A 24 18.83 -4.90 4.92
CA SER A 24 19.37 -6.25 4.71
C SER A 24 19.55 -6.61 3.23
N GLY A 25 19.30 -5.67 2.31
CA GLY A 25 19.43 -5.85 0.86
C GLY A 25 18.27 -6.61 0.19
N LEU A 26 17.17 -6.86 0.91
CA LEU A 26 16.01 -7.62 0.42
C LEU A 26 14.92 -6.68 -0.15
N TYR A 27 15.26 -5.92 -1.18
CA TYR A 27 14.42 -4.83 -1.69
C TYR A 27 13.05 -5.28 -2.24
N ASP A 28 12.98 -6.47 -2.84
CA ASP A 28 11.75 -7.10 -3.32
C ASP A 28 10.73 -7.33 -2.17
N TRP A 29 11.22 -7.82 -1.04
CA TRP A 29 10.42 -7.99 0.17
C TRP A 29 10.05 -6.64 0.78
N ALA A 30 10.98 -5.68 0.80
CA ALA A 30 10.70 -4.35 1.32
C ALA A 30 9.59 -3.63 0.53
N VAL A 31 9.57 -3.71 -0.80
CA VAL A 31 8.47 -3.18 -1.64
C VAL A 31 7.15 -3.87 -1.32
N THR A 32 7.17 -5.20 -1.18
CA THR A 32 5.99 -5.97 -0.79
C THR A 32 5.43 -5.51 0.56
N MET A 33 6.29 -5.26 1.54
CA MET A 33 5.90 -4.74 2.85
C MET A 33 5.36 -3.31 2.79
N CYS A 34 5.86 -2.45 1.89
CA CYS A 34 5.31 -1.12 1.66
C CYS A 34 3.83 -1.19 1.24
N PHE A 35 3.49 -2.11 0.32
CA PHE A 35 2.09 -2.33 -0.06
C PHE A 35 1.24 -2.86 1.10
N TYR A 36 1.74 -3.81 1.89
CA TYR A 36 1.04 -4.29 3.08
C TYR A 36 0.86 -3.21 4.15
N SER A 37 1.78 -2.26 4.26
CA SER A 37 1.61 -1.09 5.11
C SER A 37 0.49 -0.19 4.56
N ALA A 38 0.54 0.17 3.28
CA ALA A 38 -0.44 1.04 2.64
C ALA A 38 -1.87 0.51 2.73
N LEU A 39 -2.10 -0.79 2.47
CA LEU A 39 -3.45 -1.34 2.57
C LEU A 39 -4.01 -1.29 4.00
N HIS A 40 -3.14 -1.39 5.01
CA HIS A 40 -3.58 -1.26 6.38
C HIS A 40 -3.84 0.19 6.78
N TYR A 41 -3.15 1.19 6.21
CA TYR A 41 -3.58 2.59 6.34
C TYR A 41 -4.98 2.80 5.76
N VAL A 42 -5.25 2.25 4.57
CA VAL A 42 -6.58 2.32 3.92
C VAL A 42 -7.67 1.68 4.79
N GLU A 43 -7.43 0.46 5.28
CA GLU A 43 -8.38 -0.25 6.17
C GLU A 43 -8.59 0.49 7.50
N ALA A 44 -7.52 1.08 8.06
CA ALA A 44 -7.61 1.85 9.29
C ALA A 44 -8.46 3.12 9.09
N TYR A 45 -8.23 3.83 7.98
CA TYR A 45 -9.00 5.01 7.59
C TYR A 45 -10.48 4.69 7.37
N ALA A 46 -10.79 3.61 6.63
CA ALA A 46 -12.17 3.17 6.43
C ALA A 46 -12.89 2.92 7.76
N LYS A 47 -12.27 2.16 8.66
CA LYS A 47 -12.87 1.82 9.96
C LYS A 47 -12.97 3.02 10.90
N HIS A 48 -12.05 3.98 10.79
CA HIS A 48 -12.17 5.23 11.53
C HIS A 48 -13.44 5.99 11.11
N ASN A 49 -13.70 6.04 9.80
CA ASN A 49 -14.87 6.70 9.21
C ASN A 49 -16.15 5.84 9.19
N GLY A 50 -16.14 4.66 9.83
CA GLY A 50 -17.30 3.77 9.89
C GLY A 50 -17.63 3.02 8.58
N VAL A 51 -16.74 3.07 7.60
CA VAL A 51 -16.91 2.40 6.30
C VAL A 51 -16.53 0.93 6.40
N ASN A 52 -17.39 0.05 5.89
CA ASN A 52 -17.11 -1.36 5.69
C ASN A 52 -16.86 -1.66 4.21
N ILE A 53 -15.60 -1.52 3.78
CA ILE A 53 -15.17 -1.73 2.39
C ILE A 53 -15.74 -3.04 1.81
N GLY A 54 -15.72 -4.13 2.57
CA GLY A 54 -16.17 -5.45 2.08
C GLY A 54 -17.67 -5.51 1.75
N GLN A 55 -18.49 -4.68 2.41
CA GLN A 55 -19.94 -4.60 2.19
C GLN A 55 -20.30 -3.51 1.18
N GLU A 56 -19.70 -2.34 1.29
CA GLU A 56 -20.02 -1.18 0.45
C GLU A 56 -19.50 -1.32 -0.99
N TYR A 57 -18.45 -2.11 -1.18
CA TYR A 57 -17.81 -2.36 -2.48
C TYR A 57 -18.04 -3.81 -2.95
N ILE A 58 -19.13 -4.45 -2.52
CA ILE A 58 -19.37 -5.89 -2.73
C ILE A 58 -19.41 -6.30 -4.21
N GLN A 59 -19.74 -5.38 -5.13
CA GLN A 59 -19.79 -5.58 -6.57
C GLN A 59 -18.42 -5.95 -7.18
N PHE A 60 -17.31 -5.64 -6.51
CA PHE A 60 -15.98 -6.01 -6.98
C PHE A 60 -15.56 -7.37 -6.43
N LYS A 61 -14.87 -8.14 -7.28
CA LYS A 61 -14.65 -9.58 -7.06
C LYS A 61 -13.61 -9.85 -5.98
N THR A 62 -12.56 -9.03 -5.92
CA THR A 62 -11.42 -9.25 -5.03
C THR A 62 -11.35 -8.18 -3.95
N GLN A 63 -10.80 -8.54 -2.78
CA GLN A 63 -10.55 -7.58 -1.71
C GLN A 63 -9.58 -6.46 -2.10
N HIS A 64 -8.74 -6.67 -3.12
CA HIS A 64 -7.88 -5.61 -3.63
C HIS A 64 -8.68 -4.60 -4.46
N GLU A 65 -9.47 -5.06 -5.44
CA GLU A 65 -10.33 -4.17 -6.24
C GLU A 65 -11.24 -3.33 -5.34
N ARG A 66 -11.83 -3.92 -4.31
CA ARG A 66 -12.67 -3.19 -3.35
C ARG A 66 -11.93 -2.04 -2.67
N ARG A 67 -10.71 -2.30 -2.18
CA ARG A 67 -9.86 -1.26 -1.60
C ARG A 67 -9.43 -0.22 -2.64
N TRP A 68 -9.15 -0.65 -3.87
CA TRP A 68 -8.75 0.25 -4.95
C TRP A 68 -9.85 1.26 -5.26
N PHE A 69 -11.10 0.82 -5.42
CA PHE A 69 -12.24 1.71 -5.64
C PHE A 69 -12.51 2.61 -4.43
N PHE A 70 -12.41 2.07 -3.21
CA PHE A 70 -12.50 2.91 -2.01
C PHE A 70 -11.42 4.00 -1.95
N VAL A 71 -10.18 3.67 -2.33
CA VAL A 71 -9.09 4.66 -2.41
C VAL A 71 -9.34 5.71 -3.50
N GLN A 72 -9.92 5.29 -4.64
CA GLN A 72 -10.30 6.21 -5.71
C GLN A 72 -11.36 7.21 -5.23
N ASP A 73 -12.38 6.72 -4.51
CA ASP A 73 -13.44 7.58 -3.97
C ASP A 73 -12.88 8.58 -2.94
N ILE A 74 -12.00 8.13 -2.03
CA ILE A 74 -11.30 9.04 -1.10
C ILE A 74 -10.47 10.09 -1.84
N ASP A 75 -9.73 9.69 -2.88
CA ASP A 75 -8.89 10.61 -3.64
C ASP A 75 -9.71 11.74 -4.27
N TYR A 76 -10.83 11.37 -4.88
CA TYR A 76 -11.77 12.30 -5.48
C TYR A 76 -12.44 13.20 -4.43
N ASP A 77 -13.02 12.61 -3.39
CA ASP A 77 -13.81 13.32 -2.37
C ASP A 77 -12.96 14.32 -1.57
N LEU A 78 -11.69 14.01 -1.32
CA LEU A 78 -10.76 14.86 -0.60
C LEU A 78 -9.92 15.77 -1.51
N GLY A 79 -10.11 15.71 -2.82
CA GLY A 79 -9.42 16.58 -3.78
C GLY A 79 -7.91 16.33 -3.84
N PHE A 80 -7.47 15.07 -3.74
CA PHE A 80 -6.06 14.70 -3.77
C PHE A 80 -5.44 14.63 -5.16
N ASN A 81 -6.20 14.94 -6.22
CA ASN A 81 -5.73 15.07 -7.60
C ASN A 81 -4.96 13.82 -8.07
N ASP A 82 -5.59 12.65 -7.95
CA ASP A 82 -5.10 11.31 -8.27
C ASP A 82 -3.87 10.85 -7.47
N SER A 83 -3.34 11.68 -6.57
CA SER A 83 -2.07 11.40 -5.91
C SER A 83 -2.18 10.27 -4.87
N LEU A 84 -3.34 10.04 -4.24
CA LEU A 84 -3.54 8.89 -3.36
C LEU A 84 -3.69 7.59 -4.17
N ILE A 85 -4.56 7.59 -5.19
CA ILE A 85 -4.82 6.39 -5.99
C ILE A 85 -3.60 5.95 -6.79
N ASN A 86 -2.86 6.88 -7.40
CA ASN A 86 -1.64 6.57 -8.16
C ASN A 86 -0.55 5.96 -7.27
N ASN A 87 -0.38 6.46 -6.04
CA ASN A 87 0.59 5.89 -5.11
C ASN A 87 0.15 4.52 -4.59
N TYR A 88 -1.14 4.32 -4.32
CA TYR A 88 -1.66 3.02 -3.90
C TYR A 88 -1.51 1.96 -5.01
N ASP A 89 -1.84 2.31 -6.26
CA ASP A 89 -1.68 1.41 -7.40
C ASP A 89 -0.20 1.11 -7.68
N LYS A 90 0.68 2.13 -7.64
CA LYS A 90 2.14 1.93 -7.75
C LYS A 90 2.66 0.89 -6.77
N LEU A 91 2.27 0.99 -5.48
CA LEU A 91 2.66 0.03 -4.46
C LEU A 91 2.11 -1.38 -4.76
N TYR A 92 0.85 -1.47 -5.21
CA TYR A 92 0.25 -2.75 -5.57
C TYR A 92 0.99 -3.42 -6.73
N GLN A 93 1.19 -2.72 -7.84
CA GLN A 93 1.91 -3.23 -9.02
C GLN A 93 3.35 -3.62 -8.66
N GLY A 94 4.05 -2.77 -7.88
CA GLY A 94 5.38 -3.10 -7.37
C GLY A 94 5.40 -4.38 -6.56
N SER A 95 4.39 -4.60 -5.71
CA SER A 95 4.28 -5.84 -4.93
C SER A 95 4.05 -7.09 -5.78
N ILE A 96 3.30 -6.97 -6.89
CA ILE A 96 3.11 -8.07 -7.85
C ILE A 96 4.44 -8.37 -8.53
N LEU A 97 5.09 -7.33 -9.05
CA LEU A 97 6.36 -7.45 -9.76
C LEU A 97 7.47 -8.03 -8.86
N ALA A 98 7.51 -7.63 -7.59
CA ALA A 98 8.44 -8.16 -6.60
C ALA A 98 8.28 -9.67 -6.35
N ARG A 99 7.05 -10.18 -6.38
CA ARG A 99 6.76 -11.61 -6.13
C ARG A 99 6.84 -12.47 -7.39
N TYR A 100 6.56 -11.88 -8.55
CA TYR A 100 6.28 -12.62 -9.77
C TYR A 100 6.98 -12.01 -10.99
N LEU A 101 8.19 -11.46 -10.84
CA LEU A 101 8.96 -10.89 -11.95
C LEU A 101 8.98 -11.86 -13.16
N LYS A 102 8.07 -11.65 -14.11
CA LYS A 102 7.85 -12.52 -15.28
C LYS A 102 8.38 -11.89 -16.55
N GLU A 103 8.47 -10.56 -16.58
CA GLU A 103 8.78 -9.78 -17.78
C GLU A 103 10.29 -9.61 -18.03
N TYR A 104 11.12 -9.82 -17.01
CA TYR A 104 12.57 -9.62 -17.11
C TYR A 104 13.31 -10.92 -16.84
N GLN A 105 13.80 -11.56 -17.90
CA GLN A 105 14.50 -12.85 -17.82
C GLN A 105 15.98 -12.73 -17.41
N THR A 106 16.52 -11.51 -17.34
CA THR A 106 17.96 -11.24 -17.16
C THR A 106 18.34 -10.64 -15.81
N ILE A 107 17.37 -10.33 -14.94
CA ILE A 107 17.60 -9.70 -13.64
C ILE A 107 16.67 -10.31 -12.58
N THR A 108 17.11 -10.40 -11.33
CA THR A 108 16.25 -10.79 -10.23
C THR A 108 15.39 -9.62 -9.74
N ALA A 109 14.23 -9.90 -9.12
CA ALA A 109 13.40 -8.85 -8.53
C ALA A 109 14.18 -7.99 -7.51
N ARG A 110 15.03 -8.65 -6.71
CA ARG A 110 15.88 -7.98 -5.74
C ARG A 110 16.83 -6.96 -6.38
N GLU A 111 17.48 -7.34 -7.47
CA GLU A 111 18.39 -6.44 -8.20
C GLU A 111 17.62 -5.31 -8.88
N TYR A 112 16.46 -5.62 -9.47
CA TYR A 112 15.59 -4.61 -10.08
C TYR A 112 15.16 -3.54 -9.08
N PHE A 113 14.72 -3.93 -7.88
CA PHE A 113 14.24 -2.98 -6.87
C PHE A 113 15.35 -2.24 -6.11
N LYS A 114 16.61 -2.66 -6.21
CA LYS A 114 17.73 -2.05 -5.49
C LYS A 114 17.89 -0.55 -5.75
N SER A 115 17.67 -0.12 -7.00
CA SER A 115 17.84 1.30 -7.39
C SER A 115 16.57 2.14 -7.27
N ILE A 116 15.39 1.50 -7.14
CA ILE A 116 14.09 2.19 -7.21
C ILE A 116 13.25 2.02 -5.94
N TYR A 117 13.73 1.30 -4.92
CA TYR A 117 12.98 1.06 -3.68
C TYR A 117 12.55 2.36 -2.96
N ILE A 118 13.38 3.42 -3.02
CA ILE A 118 13.05 4.71 -2.39
C ILE A 118 11.73 5.28 -2.92
N ASP A 119 11.47 5.12 -4.22
CA ASP A 119 10.24 5.57 -4.86
C ASP A 119 8.97 4.88 -4.31
N TYR A 120 9.11 3.69 -3.71
CA TYR A 120 8.03 2.96 -3.05
C TYR A 120 7.87 3.39 -1.57
N LEU A 121 8.96 3.74 -0.90
CA LEU A 121 8.87 4.39 0.42
C LEU A 121 8.17 5.74 0.32
N ASP A 122 8.52 6.55 -0.68
CA ASP A 122 7.90 7.87 -0.88
C ASP A 122 6.40 7.74 -1.22
N ALA A 123 6.03 6.70 -1.97
CA ALA A 123 4.63 6.38 -2.23
C ALA A 123 3.87 6.00 -0.95
N LEU A 124 4.48 5.18 -0.09
CA LEU A 124 3.90 4.83 1.21
C LEU A 124 3.77 6.07 2.10
N GLU A 125 4.79 6.92 2.15
CA GLU A 125 4.78 8.16 2.94
C GLU A 125 3.67 9.11 2.47
N THR A 126 3.42 9.19 1.16
CA THR A 126 2.29 9.96 0.61
C THR A 126 0.94 9.44 1.12
N ILE A 127 0.75 8.12 1.12
CA ILE A 127 -0.49 7.50 1.63
C ILE A 127 -0.64 7.75 3.13
N LYS A 128 0.45 7.57 3.89
CA LYS A 128 0.49 7.81 5.34
C LYS A 128 0.16 9.26 5.69
N ASN A 129 0.70 10.23 4.97
CA ASN A 129 0.44 11.64 5.25
C ASN A 129 -1.01 12.04 4.95
N LYS A 130 -1.65 11.40 3.98
CA LYS A 130 -3.05 11.66 3.63
C LYS A 130 -4.05 10.95 4.51
N LEU A 131 -3.74 9.71 4.91
CA LEU A 131 -4.68 8.84 5.60
C LEU A 131 -4.32 8.61 7.07
N GLY A 132 -3.10 8.84 7.51
CA GLY A 132 -2.61 8.45 8.85
C GLY A 132 -2.95 9.40 10.00
N SER A 133 -3.50 10.58 9.69
CA SER A 133 -3.82 11.65 10.64
C SER A 133 -5.22 11.48 11.26
N PHE A 134 -5.40 10.43 12.06
CA PHE A 134 -6.60 10.21 12.87
C PHE A 134 -6.31 9.36 14.12
#